data_AF-A0A0F0DKN8-F1
#
_entry.id   AF-A0A0F0DKN8-F1
#
_cell.length_a   1.000
_cell.length_b   1.000
_cell.length_c   1.000
_cell.angle_alpha   90.00
_cell.angle_beta   90.00
_cell.angle_gamma   90.00
#
_symmetry.space_group_name_H-M   'P 1'
#
loop_
_entity.id
_entity.type
_entity.pdbx_description
1 polymer ?
#
loop_
_entity_poly.entity_id
_entity_poly.type
_entity_poly.pdbx_seq_one_letter_code
_entity_poly.pdbx_strand_id
1 'polypeptide(L)'
;MLLESAGPEVEYSELDSAGTVSDDEIHGYSLFSYVRHGVTFGYATANKGSRDLIVVGDRRIPISQAKRLGRDRSQRIDSSKAIYSILTKAHKNYFCIASNFGGLGRSGSFQNVRQAYIAPLKIAPSGTSMEAVYYGVRDIRNFANKAE
;
A
#
# COMPACT_ATOMS: atom_id res chain seq x y z
N MET A 1 -32.06 -6.77 -23.63
CA MET A 1 -31.21 -5.64 -23.21
C MET A 1 -30.67 -6.01 -21.83
N LEU A 2 -29.48 -6.62 -21.79
CA LEU A 2 -28.87 -7.12 -20.56
C LEU A 2 -28.23 -5.94 -19.83
N LEU A 3 -28.68 -5.65 -18.62
CA LEU A 3 -27.96 -4.81 -17.68
C LEU A 3 -26.68 -5.57 -17.29
N GLU A 4 -25.56 -5.24 -17.92
CA GLU A 4 -24.26 -5.51 -17.31
C GLU A 4 -24.14 -4.61 -16.08
N SER A 5 -24.38 -5.22 -14.92
CA SER A 5 -23.96 -4.66 -13.64
C SER A 5 -22.44 -4.50 -13.69
N ALA A 6 -21.98 -3.31 -14.08
CA ALA A 6 -20.58 -2.91 -13.98
C ALA A 6 -20.23 -2.87 -12.49
N GLY A 7 -19.81 -4.02 -11.95
CA GLY A 7 -19.13 -4.09 -10.67
C GLY A 7 -17.94 -3.13 -10.66
N PRO A 8 -17.39 -2.81 -9.48
CA PRO A 8 -16.27 -1.88 -9.41
C PRO A 8 -15.13 -2.35 -10.33
N GLU A 9 -14.58 -1.44 -11.14
CA GLU A 9 -13.42 -1.67 -12.03
C GLU A 9 -12.17 -2.18 -11.28
N VAL A 10 -12.24 -2.20 -9.95
CA VAL A 10 -11.19 -2.60 -9.01
C VAL A 10 -11.79 -3.54 -7.97
N GLU A 11 -11.24 -4.74 -7.86
CA GLU A 11 -11.51 -5.64 -6.74
C GLU A 11 -10.54 -5.33 -5.60
N TYR A 12 -11.04 -5.39 -4.36
CA TYR A 12 -10.28 -5.13 -3.15
C TYR A 12 -10.40 -6.32 -2.20
N SER A 13 -9.28 -6.74 -1.62
CA SER A 13 -9.28 -7.79 -0.59
C SER A 13 -8.25 -7.47 0.48
N GLU A 14 -8.71 -7.28 1.70
CA GLU A 14 -7.82 -7.20 2.87
C GLU A 14 -7.17 -8.57 3.13
N LEU A 15 -5.97 -8.54 3.69
CA LEU A 15 -5.23 -9.74 4.04
C LEU A 15 -5.52 -10.08 5.50
N ASP A 16 -6.51 -10.97 5.68
CA ASP A 16 -7.02 -11.36 7.01
C ASP A 16 -6.08 -12.31 7.78
N SER A 17 -5.05 -12.85 7.13
CA SER A 17 -4.06 -13.69 7.80
C SER A 17 -3.14 -12.86 8.69
N ALA A 18 -2.65 -13.44 9.79
CA ALA A 18 -1.57 -12.81 10.55
C ALA A 18 -0.32 -12.68 9.67
N GLY A 19 0.12 -11.46 9.40
CA GLY A 19 1.41 -11.20 8.75
C GLY A 19 2.57 -11.70 9.61
N THR A 20 3.73 -11.91 8.98
CA THR A 20 4.95 -12.35 9.65
C THR A 20 5.82 -11.14 9.98
N VAL A 21 6.47 -11.16 11.15
CA VAL A 21 7.52 -10.20 11.53
C VAL A 21 8.87 -10.90 11.48
N SER A 22 9.86 -10.26 10.83
CA SER A 22 11.23 -10.77 10.73
C SER A 22 12.23 -9.61 10.86
N ASP A 23 13.18 -9.74 11.79
CA ASP A 23 14.28 -8.78 11.97
C ASP A 23 15.58 -9.26 11.30
N ASP A 24 15.60 -10.51 10.80
CA ASP A 24 16.79 -11.16 10.24
C ASP A 24 16.82 -11.11 8.70
N GLU A 25 15.66 -10.96 8.04
CA GLU A 25 15.55 -11.04 6.57
C GLU A 25 16.24 -9.85 5.87
N ILE A 26 16.20 -8.67 6.47
CA ILE A 26 16.84 -7.46 5.94
C ILE A 26 17.63 -6.80 7.07
N HIS A 27 18.95 -6.91 7.01
CA HIS A 27 19.84 -6.37 8.05
C HIS A 27 19.57 -4.89 8.35
N GLY A 28 19.27 -4.58 9.60
CA GLY A 28 18.99 -3.22 10.08
C GLY A 28 17.52 -2.78 9.94
N TYR A 29 16.62 -3.71 9.60
CA TYR A 29 15.19 -3.46 9.45
C TYR A 29 14.37 -4.51 10.21
N SER A 30 13.17 -4.10 10.63
CA SER A 30 12.10 -5.02 11.02
C SER A 30 11.08 -5.09 9.89
N LEU A 31 10.91 -6.27 9.30
CA LEU A 31 10.01 -6.52 8.17
C LEU A 31 8.69 -7.10 8.66
N PHE A 32 7.60 -6.40 8.37
CA PHE A 32 6.24 -6.96 8.45
C PHE A 32 5.79 -7.37 7.04
N SER A 33 5.51 -8.65 6.80
CA SER A 33 5.28 -9.18 5.46
C SER A 33 4.20 -10.25 5.38
N TYR A 34 3.76 -10.49 4.16
CA TYR A 34 2.89 -11.59 3.75
C TYR A 34 3.55 -12.33 2.58
N VAL A 35 3.18 -13.59 2.41
CA VAL A 35 3.59 -14.40 1.25
C VAL A 35 2.35 -14.83 0.49
N ARG A 36 2.30 -14.53 -0.81
CA ARG A 36 1.24 -15.01 -1.71
C ARG A 36 1.84 -15.54 -3.00
N HIS A 37 1.50 -16.78 -3.36
CA HIS A 37 2.05 -17.46 -4.55
C HIS A 37 3.59 -17.41 -4.62
N GLY A 38 4.27 -17.55 -3.47
CA GLY A 38 5.73 -17.52 -3.39
C GLY A 38 6.36 -16.13 -3.46
N VAL A 39 5.57 -15.06 -3.54
CA VAL A 39 6.08 -13.68 -3.52
C VAL A 39 5.86 -13.08 -2.13
N THR A 40 6.96 -12.70 -1.47
CA THR A 40 6.93 -11.93 -0.23
C THR A 40 6.62 -10.47 -0.56
N PHE A 41 5.74 -9.84 0.21
CA PHE A 41 5.52 -8.41 0.10
C PHE A 41 5.18 -7.82 1.47
N GLY A 42 5.58 -6.57 1.70
CA GLY A 42 5.51 -6.02 3.04
C GLY A 42 6.14 -4.65 3.18
N TYR A 43 6.35 -4.27 4.44
CA TYR A 43 6.96 -3.02 4.84
C TYR A 43 8.14 -3.29 5.78
N ALA A 44 9.33 -2.88 5.37
CA ALA A 44 10.53 -2.97 6.20
C ALA A 44 10.78 -1.62 6.89
N THR A 45 10.66 -1.61 8.21
CA THR A 45 10.90 -0.43 9.05
C THR A 45 12.38 -0.36 9.41
N ALA A 46 13.07 0.71 9.03
CA ALA A 46 14.46 0.90 9.40
C ALA A 46 14.59 1.20 10.90
N ASN A 47 15.54 0.53 11.56
CA ASN A 47 15.80 0.73 12.99
C ASN A 47 16.23 2.16 13.34
N LYS A 48 16.77 2.91 12.37
CA LYS A 48 17.18 4.32 12.51
C LYS A 48 16.85 5.15 11.26
N GLY A 49 16.42 6.39 11.47
CA GLY A 49 16.10 7.35 10.41
C GLY A 49 14.85 6.98 9.61
N SER A 50 14.57 7.70 8.52
CA SER A 50 13.37 7.50 7.68
C SER A 50 13.72 6.81 6.36
N ARG A 51 14.29 5.60 6.44
CA ARG A 51 14.78 4.82 5.29
C ARG A 51 13.93 3.57 5.01
N ASP A 52 12.67 3.59 5.40
CA ASP A 52 11.80 2.41 5.27
C ASP A 52 11.66 1.96 3.82
N LEU A 53 11.37 0.67 3.65
CA LEU A 53 11.31 0.03 2.36
C LEU A 53 9.92 -0.58 2.15
N ILE A 54 9.40 -0.41 0.95
CA ILE A 54 8.35 -1.29 0.42
C ILE A 54 9.05 -2.52 -0.16
N VAL A 55 8.64 -3.70 0.30
CA VAL A 55 9.18 -4.98 -0.14
C VAL A 55 8.18 -5.66 -1.06
N VAL A 56 8.64 -6.09 -2.24
CA VAL A 56 7.88 -6.94 -3.19
C VAL A 56 8.84 -7.89 -3.91
N GLY A 57 8.78 -9.17 -3.57
CA GLY A 57 9.79 -10.16 -3.95
C GLY A 57 11.18 -9.67 -3.57
N ASP A 58 12.10 -9.71 -4.53
CA ASP A 58 13.49 -9.24 -4.33
C ASP A 58 13.62 -7.71 -4.36
N ARG A 59 12.55 -6.97 -4.71
CA ARG A 59 12.60 -5.51 -4.80
C ARG A 59 12.43 -4.90 -3.42
N ARG A 60 13.36 -3.99 -3.10
CA ARG A 60 13.38 -3.19 -1.88
C ARG A 60 13.37 -1.72 -2.28
N ILE A 61 12.20 -1.09 -2.24
CA ILE A 61 12.03 0.28 -2.71
C ILE A 61 11.97 1.24 -1.52
N PRO A 62 12.92 2.18 -1.37
CA PRO A 62 12.83 3.21 -0.36
C PRO A 62 11.54 4.02 -0.49
N ILE A 63 10.84 4.25 0.61
CA ILE A 63 9.59 5.03 0.59
C ILE A 63 9.80 6.44 0.04
N SER A 64 11.01 7.01 0.19
CA SER A 64 11.40 8.30 -0.37
C SER A 64 11.42 8.34 -1.90
N GLN A 65 11.49 7.19 -2.56
CA GLN A 65 11.43 7.05 -4.02
C GLN A 65 10.00 6.81 -4.54
N ALA A 66 9.01 6.70 -3.65
CA ALA A 66 7.62 6.50 -4.08
C ALA A 66 7.12 7.70 -4.89
N LYS A 67 6.51 7.42 -6.05
CA LYS A 67 5.88 8.42 -6.90
C LYS A 67 4.63 8.97 -6.19
N ARG A 68 4.57 10.29 -6.01
CA ARG A 68 3.47 10.94 -5.31
C ARG A 68 2.25 11.06 -6.23
N LEU A 69 1.08 10.65 -5.74
CA LEU A 69 -0.23 10.85 -6.38
C LEU A 69 -0.90 12.17 -5.96
N GLY A 70 -0.18 13.02 -5.23
CA GLY A 70 -0.62 14.29 -4.69
C GLY A 70 0.56 15.16 -4.28
N ARG A 71 0.31 16.15 -3.42
CA ARG A 71 1.36 17.09 -2.97
C ARG A 71 2.17 16.55 -1.80
N ASP A 72 1.61 15.61 -1.05
CA ASP A 72 2.20 15.07 0.18
C ASP A 72 3.43 14.22 -0.08
N ARG A 73 4.42 14.37 0.82
CA ARG A 73 5.64 13.55 0.79
C ARG A 73 5.37 12.21 1.45
N SER A 74 5.94 11.15 0.89
CA SER A 74 6.00 9.81 1.50
C SER A 74 6.37 9.89 2.98
N GLN A 75 5.54 9.33 3.86
CA GLN A 75 5.79 9.25 5.30
C GLN A 75 5.96 7.80 5.75
N ARG A 76 6.66 7.62 6.88
CA ARG A 76 6.72 6.35 7.59
C ARG A 76 5.30 5.95 8.04
N ILE A 77 4.99 4.65 7.93
CA ILE A 77 3.79 4.06 8.49
C ILE A 77 4.15 3.17 9.68
N ASP A 78 3.26 3.09 10.67
CA ASP A 78 3.34 2.06 11.71
C ASP A 78 2.90 0.74 11.08
N SER A 79 3.88 -0.09 10.70
CA SER A 79 3.65 -1.34 9.96
C SER A 79 2.77 -2.33 10.72
N SER A 80 2.76 -2.28 12.06
CA SER A 80 1.95 -3.15 12.92
C SER A 80 0.47 -2.77 12.98
N LYS A 81 0.14 -1.52 12.62
CA LYS A 81 -1.22 -0.95 12.64
C LYS A 81 -1.76 -0.65 11.25
N ALA A 82 -1.00 -0.96 10.21
CA ALA A 82 -1.41 -0.75 8.83
C ALA A 82 -2.36 -1.86 8.38
N ILE A 83 -3.22 -1.51 7.42
CA ILE A 83 -4.06 -2.45 6.69
C ILE A 83 -3.29 -2.88 5.44
N TYR A 84 -3.15 -4.18 5.28
CA TYR A 84 -2.50 -4.80 4.13
C TYR A 84 -3.58 -5.39 3.24
N SER A 85 -3.49 -5.14 1.94
CA SER A 85 -4.55 -5.54 1.01
C SER A 85 -4.02 -5.74 -0.40
N ILE A 86 -4.78 -6.49 -1.20
CA ILE A 86 -4.56 -6.65 -2.62
C ILE A 86 -5.66 -5.91 -3.37
N LEU A 87 -5.23 -5.14 -4.37
CA LEU A 87 -6.11 -4.48 -5.34
C LEU A 87 -5.93 -5.20 -6.69
N THR A 88 -7.02 -5.63 -7.30
CA THR A 88 -7.01 -6.16 -8.66
C THR A 88 -7.68 -5.15 -9.58
N LYS A 89 -6.93 -4.56 -10.51
CA LYS A 89 -7.47 -3.66 -11.54
C LYS A 89 -7.06 -4.14 -12.91
N ALA A 90 -8.01 -4.33 -13.83
CA ALA A 90 -7.74 -4.77 -15.20
C ALA A 90 -6.78 -5.98 -15.27
N HIS A 91 -7.05 -7.00 -14.46
CA HIS A 91 -6.25 -8.23 -14.31
C HIS A 91 -4.82 -8.04 -13.75
N LYS A 92 -4.51 -6.88 -13.18
CA LYS A 92 -3.24 -6.60 -12.51
C LYS A 92 -3.43 -6.52 -11.01
N ASN A 93 -2.57 -7.23 -10.29
CA ASN A 93 -2.58 -7.25 -8.85
C ASN A 93 -1.58 -6.23 -8.31
N TYR A 94 -2.05 -5.42 -7.38
CA TYR A 94 -1.27 -4.46 -6.64
C TYR A 94 -1.36 -4.77 -5.17
N PHE A 95 -0.23 -4.64 -4.49
CA PHE A 95 -0.15 -4.65 -3.06
C PHE A 95 -0.36 -3.23 -2.53
N CYS A 96 -1.23 -3.09 -1.54
CA CYS A 96 -1.52 -1.83 -0.89
C CYS A 96 -1.27 -1.94 0.61
N ILE A 97 -0.55 -0.96 1.14
CA ILE A 97 -0.37 -0.77 2.58
C ILE A 97 -0.96 0.59 2.94
N ALA A 98 -2.06 0.58 3.68
CA ALA A 98 -2.77 1.78 4.08
C ALA A 98 -2.66 1.97 5.60
N SER A 99 -2.54 3.21 6.04
CA SER A 99 -2.53 3.55 7.46
C SER A 99 -3.20 4.89 7.69
N ASN A 100 -3.66 5.09 8.91
CA ASN A 100 -4.02 6.43 9.40
C ASN A 100 -2.73 7.18 9.71
N PHE A 101 -2.76 8.51 9.63
CA PHE A 101 -1.63 9.29 10.16
C PHE A 101 -1.49 9.00 11.66
N GLY A 102 -0.30 8.55 12.07
CA GLY A 102 -0.06 7.94 13.37
C GLY A 102 -0.58 8.75 14.55
N GLY A 103 -1.30 8.08 15.46
CA GLY A 103 -1.60 8.58 16.80
C GLY A 103 -2.62 9.72 16.93
N LEU A 104 -3.05 10.36 15.83
CA LEU A 104 -4.18 11.29 15.88
C LEU A 104 -5.46 10.47 16.03
N GLY A 105 -5.96 10.49 17.27
CA GLY A 105 -6.99 9.60 17.79
C GLY A 105 -8.25 9.55 16.94
N ARG A 106 -9.10 8.60 17.35
CA ARG A 106 -10.45 8.32 16.88
C ARG A 106 -11.45 9.49 17.10
N SER A 107 -10.98 10.74 17.06
CA SER A 107 -11.73 11.98 17.27
C SER A 107 -11.14 13.10 16.39
N GLY A 108 -11.99 13.77 15.60
CA GLY A 108 -11.60 14.91 14.75
C GLY A 108 -11.50 14.61 13.25
N SER A 109 -11.19 15.65 12.47
CA SER A 109 -11.23 15.70 10.99
C SER A 109 -10.25 14.75 10.28
N PHE A 110 -9.26 14.19 10.97
CA PHE A 110 -8.23 13.31 10.40
C PHE A 110 -8.57 11.82 10.39
N GLN A 111 -9.66 11.41 11.05
CA GLN A 111 -10.11 10.00 11.05
C GLN A 111 -10.40 9.45 9.66
N ASN A 112 -10.69 10.34 8.71
CA ASN A 112 -11.01 9.99 7.35
C ASN A 112 -9.80 10.11 6.42
N VAL A 113 -8.66 10.60 6.92
CA VAL A 113 -7.46 10.72 6.10
C VAL A 113 -6.67 9.42 6.16
N ARG A 114 -6.53 8.78 5.01
CA ARG A 114 -5.70 7.59 4.81
C ARG A 114 -4.47 7.99 4.01
N GLN A 115 -3.31 7.51 4.45
CA GLN A 115 -2.13 7.43 3.60
C GLN A 115 -1.94 6.00 3.12
N ALA A 116 -1.45 5.83 1.90
CA ALA A 116 -1.24 4.51 1.34
C ALA A 116 -0.01 4.45 0.43
N TYR A 117 0.66 3.30 0.45
CA TYR A 117 1.59 2.87 -0.58
C TYR A 117 0.93 1.83 -1.47
N ILE A 118 1.12 1.95 -2.79
CA ILE A 118 0.64 0.97 -3.77
C ILE A 118 1.83 0.51 -4.61
N ALA A 119 2.05 -0.80 -4.68
CA ALA A 119 3.13 -1.41 -5.43
C ALA A 119 2.60 -2.54 -6.32
N PRO A 120 3.08 -2.69 -7.56
CA PRO A 120 2.71 -3.83 -8.41
C PRO A 120 3.24 -5.15 -7.83
N LEU A 121 2.41 -6.20 -7.77
CA LEU A 121 2.84 -7.54 -7.31
C LEU A 121 3.58 -8.35 -8.37
N LYS A 122 3.37 -8.05 -9.65
CA LYS A 122 4.10 -8.67 -10.76
C LYS A 122 4.81 -7.59 -11.57
N ILE A 123 6.03 -7.89 -11.99
CA ILE A 123 6.71 -7.12 -13.03
C ILE A 123 5.91 -7.36 -14.31
N ALA A 124 5.20 -6.34 -14.80
CA ALA A 124 4.77 -6.36 -16.18
C ALA A 124 6.05 -6.30 -17.05
N PRO A 125 6.15 -7.10 -18.14
CA PRO A 125 7.14 -6.83 -19.17
C PRO A 125 7.03 -5.35 -19.55
N SER A 126 8.16 -4.65 -19.56
CA SER A 126 8.26 -3.19 -19.73
C SER A 126 7.25 -2.65 -20.75
N GLY A 127 6.44 -1.67 -20.33
CA GLY A 127 5.53 -0.96 -21.22
C GLY A 127 4.04 -0.96 -20.88
N THR A 128 3.56 -1.63 -19.82
CA THR A 128 2.14 -1.53 -19.41
C THR A 128 1.93 -1.38 -17.90
N SER A 129 1.69 -0.12 -17.50
CA SER A 129 1.11 0.43 -16.25
C SER A 129 1.74 0.09 -14.89
N MET A 130 2.08 1.15 -14.13
CA MET A 130 2.51 1.17 -12.73
C MET A 130 3.71 0.26 -12.40
N GLU A 131 4.89 0.61 -12.93
CA GLU A 131 6.17 -0.08 -12.64
C GLU A 131 6.83 0.40 -11.32
N ALA A 132 6.32 1.49 -10.76
CA ALA A 132 6.84 2.14 -9.57
C ALA A 132 5.99 1.85 -8.33
N VAL A 133 6.55 2.14 -7.16
CA VAL A 133 5.78 2.31 -5.92
C VAL A 133 5.17 3.71 -5.94
N TYR A 134 3.91 3.81 -5.56
CA TYR A 134 3.18 5.07 -5.46
C TYR A 134 2.82 5.37 -4.01
N TYR A 135 2.75 6.65 -3.68
CA TYR A 135 2.29 7.14 -2.38
C TYR A 135 1.17 8.15 -2.57
N GLY A 136 0.12 8.03 -1.76
CA GLY A 136 -1.01 8.94 -1.78
C GLY A 136 -1.57 9.20 -0.39
N VAL A 137 -2.12 10.40 -0.23
CA VAL A 137 -2.92 10.81 0.93
C VAL A 137 -4.28 11.26 0.44
N ARG A 138 -5.34 10.73 1.05
CA ARG A 138 -6.73 11.05 0.68
C ARG A 138 -7.64 11.06 1.90
N ASP A 139 -8.57 12.01 1.91
CA ASP A 139 -9.72 12.00 2.80
C ASP A 139 -10.81 11.12 2.18
N ILE A 140 -11.23 10.06 2.88
CA ILE A 140 -12.17 9.09 2.34
C ILE A 140 -13.58 9.66 2.15
N ARG A 141 -13.92 10.77 2.83
CA ARG A 141 -15.20 11.46 2.64
C ARG A 141 -15.32 12.07 1.24
N ASN A 142 -14.17 12.39 0.62
CA ASN A 142 -14.14 13.00 -0.70
C ASN A 142 -14.31 11.98 -1.84
N PHE A 143 -14.50 10.68 -1.55
CA PHE A 143 -14.84 9.68 -2.57
C PHE A 143 -16.34 9.61 -2.88
N ALA A 144 -17.22 10.08 -1.99
CA ALA A 144 -18.67 10.09 -2.22
C ALA A 144 -19.13 11.26 -3.11
N ASN A 145 -18.28 12.26 -3.33
CA ASN A 145 -18.62 13.46 -4.12
C ASN A 145 -17.98 13.41 -5.51
N LYS A 146 -18.33 12.39 -6.30
CA LYS A 146 -18.20 12.44 -7.76
C LYS A 146 -19.56 12.22 -8.41
N ALA A 147 -20.33 13.29 -8.44
CA ALA A 147 -21.36 13.57 -9.43
C ALA A 147 -21.51 15.09 -9.51
N GLU A 148 -20.66 15.72 -10.31
CA GLU A 148 -20.99 16.94 -11.07
C GLU A 148 -20.31 16.81 -12.44
#